data_AF-A0A2E3GQA9-F1
#
_entry.id   AF-A0A2E3GQA9-F1
#
_cell.length_a   1.000
_cell.length_b   1.000
_cell.length_c   1.000
_cell.angle_alpha   90.00
_cell.angle_beta   90.00
_cell.angle_gamma   90.00
#
_symmetry.space_group_name_H-M   'P 1'
#
loop_
_entity.id
_entity.type
_entity.pdbx_description
1 polymer ?
#
loop_
_entity_poly.entity_id
_entity_poly.type
_entity_poly.pdbx_seq_one_letter_code
_entity_poly.pdbx_strand_id
1 'polypeptide(L)'
;MRQHHLLTILLSGTLLFSANGQSPESIIEEMYERVMDASGHSFTLVMNERIGDDMEQSTMECKVHYSSEKIYTKMTDGENKGAEILYNPDVYGNKALIKKGIKIKLDPKSSMMRKGMHNLLTDAGFQTPAILLYESMVMAKNQGILKEAFKLSGSVNFDGRSCYKIEINDPNFKIVNYTVPKAQSLSKLAKTLHLSEYMLAEINGWRVGKSLSAGDVIKVTSAYGKTSIFYIDKSTYLPIYQRITDHKGNLFEEYKFTNIVVDPSFSSSDFSEDNPKYSF
;
A
#
# COMPACT_ATOMS: atom_id res chain seq x y z
N MET A 1 -57.95 -29.23 47.87
CA MET A 1 -56.71 -29.22 47.07
C MET A 1 -56.49 -27.83 46.51
N ARG A 2 -55.56 -27.05 47.08
CA ARG A 2 -55.21 -25.70 46.62
C ARG A 2 -54.09 -25.84 45.57
N GLN A 3 -54.39 -25.54 44.31
CA GLN A 3 -53.37 -25.44 43.25
C GLN A 3 -52.64 -24.12 43.40
N HIS A 4 -51.34 -24.18 43.69
CA HIS A 4 -50.43 -23.05 43.60
C HIS A 4 -49.95 -22.94 42.16
N HIS A 5 -50.38 -21.90 41.45
CA HIS A 5 -49.77 -21.53 40.17
C HIS A 5 -48.43 -20.83 40.47
N LEU A 6 -47.32 -21.51 40.18
CA LEU A 6 -46.00 -20.88 40.10
C LEU A 6 -45.98 -19.95 38.89
N LEU A 7 -45.80 -18.66 39.14
CA LEU A 7 -45.53 -17.66 38.11
C LEU A 7 -44.02 -17.69 37.79
N THR A 8 -43.64 -18.31 36.68
CA THR A 8 -42.26 -18.28 36.18
C THR A 8 -42.01 -16.92 35.52
N ILE A 9 -41.28 -16.04 36.19
CA ILE A 9 -40.79 -14.79 35.62
C ILE A 9 -39.59 -15.12 34.72
N LEU A 10 -39.79 -15.05 33.40
CA LEU A 10 -38.71 -15.16 32.43
C LEU A 10 -37.96 -13.80 32.42
N LEU A 11 -36.79 -13.75 33.06
CA LEU A 11 -35.93 -12.57 33.04
C LEU A 11 -35.20 -12.54 31.68
N SER A 12 -35.76 -11.85 30.69
CA SER A 12 -35.10 -11.58 29.42
C SER A 12 -33.98 -10.55 29.65
N GLY A 13 -32.76 -11.05 29.89
CA GLY A 13 -31.57 -10.23 29.91
C GLY A 13 -31.29 -9.68 28.51
N THR A 14 -31.69 -8.43 28.25
CA THR A 14 -31.16 -7.65 27.13
C THR A 14 -29.66 -7.44 27.36
N LEU A 15 -28.84 -8.21 26.66
CA LEU A 15 -27.44 -7.89 26.44
C LEU A 15 -27.40 -6.57 25.68
N LEU A 16 -27.16 -5.48 26.41
CA LEU A 16 -26.76 -4.21 25.83
C LEU A 16 -25.38 -4.43 25.23
N PHE A 17 -25.32 -4.79 23.95
CA PHE A 17 -24.12 -4.58 23.17
C PHE A 17 -23.90 -3.07 23.13
N SER A 18 -22.95 -2.58 23.93
CA SER A 18 -22.38 -1.27 23.69
C SER A 18 -21.86 -1.27 22.26
N ALA A 19 -22.54 -0.55 21.37
CA ALA A 19 -22.04 -0.23 20.05
C ALA A 19 -20.82 0.67 20.24
N ASN A 20 -19.67 0.08 20.58
CA ASN A 20 -18.40 0.77 20.46
C ASN A 20 -18.25 1.10 18.99
N GLY A 21 -18.36 2.38 18.65
CA GLY A 21 -18.06 2.84 17.29
C GLY A 21 -16.69 2.33 16.88
N GLN A 22 -16.56 1.86 15.63
CA GLN A 22 -15.29 1.38 15.11
C GLN A 22 -14.23 2.48 15.23
N SER A 23 -13.06 2.13 15.77
CA SER A 23 -11.91 3.04 15.85
C SER A 23 -11.08 2.93 14.56
N PRO A 24 -10.29 3.97 14.20
CA PRO A 24 -9.29 3.85 13.15
C PRO A 24 -8.38 2.63 13.34
N GLU A 25 -8.01 2.36 14.60
CA GLU A 25 -7.17 1.22 14.99
C GLU A 25 -7.79 -0.12 14.58
N SER A 26 -9.02 -0.39 15.02
CA SER A 26 -9.71 -1.64 14.68
C SER A 26 -9.93 -1.83 13.17
N ILE A 27 -10.12 -0.74 12.42
CA ILE A 27 -10.30 -0.80 10.96
C ILE A 27 -8.97 -1.12 10.26
N ILE A 28 -7.87 -0.52 10.72
CA ILE A 28 -6.53 -0.75 10.16
C ILE A 28 -6.02 -2.14 10.51
N GLU A 29 -6.29 -2.65 11.72
CA GLU A 29 -5.97 -4.02 12.13
C GLU A 29 -6.69 -5.03 11.24
N GLU A 30 -8.01 -4.89 11.07
CA GLU A 30 -8.79 -5.76 10.17
C GLU A 30 -8.32 -5.66 8.72
N MET A 31 -8.06 -4.44 8.21
CA MET A 31 -7.49 -4.22 6.87
C MET A 31 -6.16 -4.97 6.71
N TYR A 32 -5.27 -4.86 7.68
CA TYR A 32 -3.99 -5.54 7.66
C TYR A 32 -4.17 -7.06 7.62
N GLU A 33 -4.99 -7.62 8.52
CA GLU A 33 -5.26 -9.06 8.57
C GLU A 33 -5.82 -9.59 7.24
N ARG A 34 -6.84 -8.93 6.68
CA ARG A 34 -7.46 -9.36 5.41
C ARG A 34 -6.51 -9.29 4.23
N VAL A 35 -5.69 -8.24 4.16
CA VAL A 35 -4.70 -8.10 3.08
C VAL A 35 -3.61 -9.16 3.20
N MET A 36 -3.18 -9.49 4.41
CA MET A 36 -2.10 -10.45 4.65
C MET A 36 -2.55 -11.91 4.50
N ASP A 37 -3.83 -12.21 4.73
CA ASP A 37 -4.42 -13.55 4.53
C ASP A 37 -4.72 -13.86 3.06
N ALA A 38 -4.92 -12.84 2.23
CA ALA A 38 -5.21 -13.02 0.81
C ALA A 38 -4.05 -13.72 0.07
N SER A 39 -4.42 -14.64 -0.83
CA SER A 39 -3.51 -15.31 -1.77
C SER A 39 -3.00 -14.37 -2.87
N GLY A 40 -3.82 -13.41 -3.28
CA GLY A 40 -3.51 -12.53 -4.39
C GLY A 40 -4.66 -11.60 -4.78
N HIS A 41 -4.38 -10.69 -5.69
CA HIS A 41 -5.36 -9.73 -6.21
C HIS A 41 -5.16 -9.50 -7.71
N SER A 42 -6.26 -9.23 -8.41
CA SER A 42 -6.21 -8.49 -9.68
C SER A 42 -6.97 -7.18 -9.55
N PHE A 43 -6.47 -6.12 -10.19
CA PHE A 43 -7.04 -4.78 -10.05
C PHE A 43 -6.54 -3.85 -11.17
N THR A 44 -7.23 -2.73 -11.33
CA THR A 44 -6.74 -1.55 -12.05
C THR A 44 -6.27 -0.52 -11.04
N LEU A 45 -5.07 0.01 -11.24
CA LEU A 45 -4.46 1.03 -10.40
C LEU A 45 -4.23 2.30 -11.23
N VAL A 46 -4.86 3.39 -10.83
CA VAL A 46 -4.54 4.74 -11.32
C VAL A 46 -3.58 5.38 -10.32
N MET A 47 -2.44 5.83 -10.83
CA MET A 47 -1.37 6.45 -10.05
C MET A 47 -1.22 7.89 -10.47
N ASN A 48 -1.15 8.80 -9.50
CA ASN A 48 -0.78 10.19 -9.71
C ASN A 48 0.38 10.49 -8.76
N GLU A 49 1.60 10.45 -9.27
CA GLU A 49 2.84 10.51 -8.50
C GLU A 49 3.60 11.78 -8.86
N ARG A 50 4.27 12.38 -7.88
CA ARG A 50 5.19 13.48 -8.15
C ARG A 50 6.55 12.95 -8.58
N ILE A 51 6.88 13.11 -9.85
CA ILE A 51 8.18 12.73 -10.41
C ILE A 51 8.99 14.00 -10.68
N GLY A 52 9.99 14.27 -9.85
CA GLY A 52 10.70 15.54 -9.87
C GLY A 52 9.78 16.69 -9.46
N ASP A 53 9.62 17.67 -10.33
CA ASP A 53 8.75 18.83 -10.08
C ASP A 53 7.32 18.66 -10.63
N ASP A 54 7.07 17.59 -11.40
CA ASP A 54 5.82 17.37 -12.13
C ASP A 54 4.96 16.28 -11.48
N MET A 55 3.64 16.44 -11.59
CA MET A 55 2.69 15.36 -11.28
C MET A 55 2.45 14.53 -12.54
N GLU A 56 2.80 13.25 -12.47
CA GLU A 56 2.62 12.30 -13.54
C GLU A 56 1.49 11.34 -13.21
N GLN A 57 0.50 11.26 -14.10
CA GLN A 57 -0.57 10.28 -14.00
C GLN A 57 -0.29 9.10 -14.93
N SER A 58 -0.50 7.89 -14.41
CA SER A 58 -0.47 6.66 -15.20
C SER A 58 -1.55 5.68 -14.71
N THR A 59 -1.84 4.67 -15.53
CA THR A 59 -2.79 3.61 -15.16
C THR A 59 -2.22 2.26 -15.55
N MET A 60 -2.39 1.28 -14.67
CA MET A 60 -1.99 -0.10 -14.95
C MET A 60 -3.02 -1.12 -14.52
N GLU A 61 -3.06 -2.23 -15.25
CA GLU A 61 -3.71 -3.46 -14.82
C GLU A 61 -2.67 -4.34 -14.11
N CYS A 62 -3.07 -4.96 -13.00
CA CYS A 62 -2.19 -5.77 -12.18
C CYS A 62 -2.81 -7.13 -11.88
N LYS A 63 -1.94 -8.14 -11.81
CA LYS A 63 -2.20 -9.44 -11.17
C LYS A 63 -1.03 -9.74 -10.25
N VAL A 64 -1.32 -10.00 -8.99
CA VAL A 64 -0.30 -10.30 -7.97
C VAL A 64 -0.74 -11.54 -7.21
N HIS A 65 0.13 -12.54 -7.17
CA HIS A 65 -0.03 -13.72 -6.32
C HIS A 65 1.09 -13.74 -5.29
N TYR A 66 0.76 -13.48 -4.02
CA TYR A 66 1.73 -13.09 -3.00
C TYR A 66 2.64 -14.26 -2.60
N SER A 67 2.07 -15.43 -2.32
CA SER A 67 2.83 -16.57 -1.81
C SER A 67 3.87 -17.12 -2.79
N SER A 68 3.65 -16.93 -4.10
CA SER A 68 4.61 -17.31 -5.14
C SER A 68 5.33 -16.11 -5.78
N GLU A 69 5.12 -14.91 -5.24
CA GLU A 69 5.68 -13.64 -5.75
C GLU A 69 5.49 -13.42 -7.26
N LYS A 70 4.39 -13.94 -7.84
CA LYS A 70 4.11 -13.83 -9.28
C LYS A 70 3.38 -12.54 -9.57
N ILE A 71 3.88 -11.77 -10.53
CA ILE A 71 3.36 -10.44 -10.86
C ILE A 71 3.23 -10.30 -12.37
N TYR A 72 2.08 -9.81 -12.81
CA TYR A 72 1.89 -9.27 -14.15
C TYR A 72 1.38 -7.85 -14.04
N THR A 73 1.98 -6.93 -14.81
CA THR A 73 1.45 -5.57 -14.98
C THR A 73 1.40 -5.17 -16.43
N LYS A 74 0.42 -4.33 -16.77
CA LYS A 74 0.29 -3.69 -18.07
C LYS A 74 -0.07 -2.23 -17.90
N MET A 75 0.78 -1.33 -18.40
CA MET A 75 0.50 0.10 -18.42
C MET A 75 -0.53 0.39 -19.50
N THR A 76 -1.71 0.88 -19.12
CA THR A 76 -2.79 1.24 -20.03
C THR A 76 -2.84 2.75 -20.33
N ASP A 77 -2.17 3.57 -19.51
CA ASP A 77 -2.02 5.01 -19.70
C ASP A 77 -0.70 5.55 -19.13
N GLY A 78 -0.33 6.79 -19.49
CA GLY A 78 0.91 7.48 -19.08
C GLY A 78 2.11 7.26 -20.03
N GLU A 79 3.29 7.77 -19.66
CA GLU A 79 4.53 7.70 -20.49
C GLU A 79 4.90 6.25 -20.88
N ASN A 80 4.57 5.31 -19.99
CA ASN A 80 4.85 3.89 -20.17
C ASN A 80 3.73 3.06 -20.79
N LYS A 81 2.67 3.70 -21.32
CA LYS A 81 1.56 3.01 -21.99
C LYS A 81 2.03 1.93 -22.97
N GLY A 82 1.41 0.77 -22.89
CA GLY A 82 1.72 -0.42 -23.67
C GLY A 82 2.89 -1.26 -23.15
N ALA A 83 3.60 -0.81 -22.11
CA ALA A 83 4.58 -1.64 -21.44
C ALA A 83 3.89 -2.76 -20.67
N GLU A 84 4.37 -3.99 -20.87
CA GLU A 84 3.98 -5.17 -20.10
C GLU A 84 5.18 -5.69 -19.31
N ILE A 85 4.93 -6.11 -18.07
CA ILE A 85 5.93 -6.68 -17.19
C ILE A 85 5.41 -8.01 -16.66
N LEU A 86 6.23 -9.04 -16.76
CA LEU A 86 5.93 -10.36 -16.26
C LEU A 86 7.07 -10.83 -15.34
N TYR A 87 6.73 -11.10 -14.09
CA TYR A 87 7.63 -11.65 -13.09
C TYR A 87 7.09 -12.97 -12.57
N ASN A 88 7.86 -14.03 -12.79
CA ASN A 88 7.54 -15.38 -12.36
C ASN A 88 8.86 -16.04 -11.93
N PRO A 89 9.15 -16.09 -10.61
CA PRO A 89 10.40 -16.63 -10.11
C PRO A 89 10.68 -18.07 -10.54
N ASP A 90 9.62 -18.88 -10.67
CA ASP A 90 9.71 -20.30 -11.04
C ASP A 90 10.21 -20.49 -12.48
N VAL A 91 9.98 -19.51 -13.36
CA VAL A 91 10.28 -19.60 -14.81
C VAL A 91 11.47 -18.71 -15.19
N TYR A 92 11.54 -17.51 -14.62
CA TYR A 92 12.50 -16.47 -15.02
C TYR A 92 13.57 -16.19 -13.95
N GLY A 93 13.56 -16.94 -12.84
CA GLY A 93 14.49 -16.75 -11.73
C GLY A 93 14.34 -15.36 -11.10
N ASN A 94 15.44 -14.65 -10.90
CA ASN A 94 15.42 -13.32 -10.28
C ASN A 94 15.17 -12.17 -11.28
N LYS A 95 14.73 -12.46 -12.51
CA LYS A 95 14.48 -11.46 -13.54
C LYS A 95 13.01 -11.36 -13.89
N ALA A 96 12.57 -10.15 -14.17
CA ALA A 96 11.29 -9.87 -14.79
C ALA A 96 11.48 -9.64 -16.28
N LEU A 97 10.57 -10.19 -17.06
CA LEU A 97 10.45 -9.98 -18.49
C LEU A 97 9.67 -8.70 -18.73
N ILE A 98 10.18 -7.81 -19.59
CA ILE A 98 9.54 -6.54 -19.92
C ILE A 98 9.40 -6.45 -21.43
N LYS A 99 8.25 -5.98 -21.89
CA LYS A 99 7.96 -5.75 -23.30
C LYS A 99 7.41 -4.35 -23.50
N LYS A 100 8.15 -3.53 -24.25
CA LYS A 100 7.70 -2.24 -24.81
C LYS A 100 8.42 -2.03 -26.14
N GLY A 101 7.79 -2.46 -27.24
CA GLY A 101 8.46 -2.58 -28.55
C GLY A 101 9.46 -3.75 -28.57
N ILE A 102 10.55 -3.66 -27.81
CA ILE A 102 11.54 -4.73 -27.61
C ILE A 102 11.26 -5.52 -26.32
N LYS A 103 11.73 -6.77 -26.28
CA LYS A 103 11.66 -7.65 -25.12
C LYS A 103 13.01 -7.70 -24.40
N ILE A 104 13.03 -7.37 -23.11
CA ILE A 104 14.24 -7.36 -22.28
C ILE A 104 13.99 -8.04 -20.93
N LYS A 105 15.07 -8.44 -20.24
CA LYS A 105 15.03 -8.98 -18.88
C LYS A 105 15.74 -8.01 -17.93
N LEU A 106 15.05 -7.56 -16.88
CA LEU A 106 15.62 -6.69 -15.85
C LEU A 106 15.48 -7.30 -14.47
N ASP A 107 16.32 -6.82 -13.55
CA ASP A 107 16.11 -7.06 -12.12
C ASP A 107 14.85 -6.29 -11.67
N PRO A 108 13.87 -6.94 -11.01
CA PRO A 108 12.65 -6.28 -10.55
C PRO A 108 12.90 -5.17 -9.51
N LYS A 109 14.10 -5.12 -8.92
CA LYS A 109 14.54 -4.11 -7.97
C LYS A 109 15.45 -3.04 -8.58
N SER A 110 15.69 -3.10 -9.90
CA SER A 110 16.56 -2.12 -10.58
C SER A 110 15.90 -0.74 -10.71
N SER A 111 16.71 0.31 -10.72
CA SER A 111 16.24 1.69 -10.96
C SER A 111 15.57 1.86 -12.32
N MET A 112 15.96 1.06 -13.33
CA MET A 112 15.34 1.08 -14.65
C MET A 112 13.91 0.52 -14.61
N MET A 113 13.64 -0.52 -13.81
CA MET A 113 12.29 -1.05 -13.61
C MET A 113 11.34 -0.02 -12.99
N ARG A 114 11.87 0.79 -12.07
CA ARG A 114 11.11 1.84 -11.36
C ARG A 114 10.99 3.17 -12.13
N LYS A 115 11.61 3.31 -13.31
CA LYS A 115 11.67 4.62 -13.98
C LYS A 115 10.24 5.18 -14.21
N GLY A 116 9.98 6.36 -13.63
CA GLY A 116 8.68 7.04 -13.70
C GLY A 116 7.67 6.62 -12.62
N MET A 117 8.11 5.94 -11.55
CA MET A 117 7.27 5.48 -10.44
C MET A 117 8.00 5.60 -9.09
N HIS A 118 7.28 5.71 -7.98
CA HIS A 118 7.87 5.72 -6.64
C HIS A 118 8.28 4.33 -6.14
N ASN A 119 7.45 3.31 -6.44
CA ASN A 119 7.54 1.98 -5.84
C ASN A 119 8.24 0.96 -6.76
N LEU A 120 8.78 -0.11 -6.18
CA LEU A 120 9.35 -1.22 -6.95
C LEU A 120 8.25 -2.12 -7.50
N LEU A 121 8.56 -2.91 -8.54
CA LEU A 121 7.62 -3.92 -9.05
C LEU A 121 7.19 -4.89 -7.94
N THR A 122 8.12 -5.29 -7.07
CA THR A 122 7.85 -6.22 -5.96
C THR A 122 7.00 -5.64 -4.84
N ASP A 123 6.68 -4.34 -4.90
CA ASP A 123 5.80 -3.68 -3.95
C ASP A 123 4.35 -3.65 -4.44
N ALA A 124 4.07 -4.17 -5.66
CA ALA A 124 2.75 -4.18 -6.27
C ALA A 124 1.72 -4.97 -5.45
N GLY A 125 0.49 -4.46 -5.41
CA GLY A 125 -0.62 -5.04 -4.66
C GLY A 125 -0.96 -4.25 -3.40
N PHE A 126 -1.69 -4.88 -2.49
CA PHE A 126 -2.23 -4.25 -1.30
C PHE A 126 -1.35 -4.47 -0.05
N GLN A 127 -0.43 -5.44 -0.05
CA GLN A 127 0.43 -5.72 1.11
C GLN A 127 1.29 -4.52 1.51
N THR A 128 1.94 -3.86 0.54
CA THR A 128 2.78 -2.69 0.81
C THR A 128 2.02 -1.55 1.49
N PRO A 129 0.90 -1.03 0.92
CA PRO A 129 0.15 0.03 1.59
C PRO A 129 -0.45 -0.42 2.93
N ALA A 130 -0.87 -1.68 3.07
CA ALA A 130 -1.37 -2.21 4.34
C ALA A 130 -0.30 -2.22 5.43
N ILE A 131 0.91 -2.71 5.12
CA ILE A 131 2.06 -2.70 6.04
C ILE A 131 2.41 -1.27 6.43
N LEU A 132 2.51 -0.36 5.46
CA LEU A 132 2.87 1.04 5.73
C LEU A 132 1.86 1.73 6.65
N LEU A 133 0.56 1.53 6.41
CA LEU A 133 -0.49 2.11 7.23
C LEU A 133 -0.53 1.50 8.64
N TYR A 134 -0.43 0.17 8.74
CA TYR A 134 -0.40 -0.54 10.02
C TYR A 134 0.81 -0.13 10.87
N GLU A 135 2.02 -0.11 10.30
CA GLU A 135 3.23 0.27 11.02
C GLU A 135 3.21 1.75 11.43
N SER A 136 2.66 2.64 10.58
CA SER A 136 2.45 4.05 10.95
C SER A 136 1.53 4.19 12.17
N MET A 137 0.47 3.38 12.24
CA MET A 137 -0.43 3.34 13.39
C MET A 137 0.27 2.81 14.65
N VAL A 138 1.03 1.73 14.54
CA VAL A 138 1.83 1.17 15.64
C VAL A 138 2.84 2.20 16.17
N MET A 139 3.54 2.92 15.28
CA MET A 139 4.45 3.99 15.67
C MET A 139 3.73 5.12 16.41
N ALA A 140 2.59 5.57 15.91
CA ALA A 140 1.80 6.62 16.57
C ALA A 140 1.28 6.18 17.95
N LYS A 141 0.90 4.91 18.10
CA LYS A 141 0.51 4.29 19.38
C LYS A 141 1.66 4.29 20.38
N ASN A 142 2.85 3.86 19.96
CA ASN A 142 4.04 3.84 20.79
C ASN A 142 4.50 5.24 21.23
N GLN A 143 4.20 6.26 20.42
CA GLN A 143 4.45 7.67 20.74
C GLN A 143 3.34 8.32 21.58
N GLY A 144 2.23 7.62 21.82
CA GLY A 144 1.09 8.16 22.57
C GLY A 144 0.23 9.17 21.80
N ILE A 145 0.43 9.32 20.49
CA ILE A 145 -0.25 10.33 19.64
C ILE A 145 -1.33 9.74 18.73
N LEU A 146 -1.64 8.43 18.85
CA LEU A 146 -2.57 7.74 17.94
C LEU A 146 -3.91 8.48 17.76
N LYS A 147 -4.54 8.93 18.85
CA LYS A 147 -5.85 9.62 18.80
C LYS A 147 -5.78 11.00 18.15
N GLU A 148 -4.63 11.66 18.23
CA GLU A 148 -4.41 12.98 17.64
C GLU A 148 -4.11 12.84 16.15
N ALA A 149 -3.30 11.84 15.81
CA ALA A 149 -2.80 11.61 14.47
C ALA A 149 -3.79 10.89 13.56
N PHE A 150 -4.57 9.92 14.04
CA PHE A 150 -5.47 9.09 13.23
C PHE A 150 -6.94 9.41 13.53
N LYS A 151 -7.66 9.88 12.50
CA LYS A 151 -9.07 10.28 12.62
C LYS A 151 -9.95 9.50 11.66
N LEU A 152 -10.97 8.82 12.20
CA LEU A 152 -12.05 8.25 11.41
C LEU A 152 -13.05 9.36 11.10
N SER A 153 -13.02 9.87 9.88
CA SER A 153 -13.82 11.03 9.44
C SER A 153 -15.18 10.63 8.88
N GLY A 154 -15.64 9.41 9.19
CA GLY A 154 -16.92 8.86 8.77
C GLY A 154 -16.81 7.97 7.53
N SER A 155 -17.87 7.99 6.72
CA SER A 155 -18.00 7.14 5.53
C SER A 155 -17.98 7.97 4.24
N VAL A 156 -17.39 7.42 3.19
CA VAL A 156 -17.36 8.01 1.85
C VAL A 156 -17.77 6.96 0.83
N ASN A 157 -18.49 7.37 -0.21
CA ASN A 157 -18.73 6.51 -1.38
C ASN A 157 -17.62 6.76 -2.40
N PHE A 158 -16.90 5.71 -2.78
CA PHE A 158 -15.81 5.75 -3.75
C PHE A 158 -15.96 4.59 -4.73
N ASP A 159 -16.04 4.87 -6.02
CA ASP A 159 -16.22 3.86 -7.09
C ASP A 159 -17.38 2.88 -6.81
N GLY A 160 -18.52 3.42 -6.33
CA GLY A 160 -19.70 2.63 -5.96
C GLY A 160 -19.57 1.82 -4.65
N ARG A 161 -18.43 1.90 -3.95
CA ARG A 161 -18.18 1.21 -2.66
C ARG A 161 -18.34 2.18 -1.49
N SER A 162 -18.97 1.72 -0.42
CA SER A 162 -18.97 2.44 0.86
C SER A 162 -17.66 2.15 1.58
N CYS A 163 -16.91 3.19 1.93
CA CYS A 163 -15.61 3.09 2.59
C CYS A 163 -15.60 3.83 3.93
N TYR A 164 -14.74 3.38 4.85
CA TYR A 164 -14.26 4.21 5.96
C TYR A 164 -13.27 5.25 5.41
N LYS A 165 -13.33 6.48 5.91
CA LYS A 165 -12.34 7.52 5.62
C LYS A 165 -11.43 7.71 6.82
N ILE A 166 -10.16 7.36 6.68
CA ILE A 166 -9.13 7.59 7.69
C ILE A 166 -8.27 8.75 7.24
N GLU A 167 -8.19 9.79 8.07
CA GLU A 167 -7.30 10.93 7.89
C GLU A 167 -6.16 10.85 8.90
N ILE A 168 -4.94 11.04 8.41
CA ILE A 168 -3.71 10.94 9.19
C ILE A 168 -2.98 12.27 9.13
N ASN A 169 -2.64 12.82 10.29
CA ASN A 169 -1.88 14.05 10.42
C ASN A 169 -0.98 13.95 11.66
N ASP A 170 0.30 13.64 11.47
CA ASP A 170 1.27 13.57 12.59
C ASP A 170 1.54 14.98 13.13
N PRO A 171 1.08 15.33 14.36
CA PRO A 171 1.31 16.64 14.94
C PRO A 171 2.79 16.92 15.21
N ASN A 172 3.63 15.89 15.26
CA ASN A 172 5.05 15.95 15.51
C ASN A 172 5.88 15.76 14.24
N PHE A 173 5.27 15.87 13.05
CA PHE A 173 5.96 15.66 11.79
C PHE A 173 7.22 16.53 11.69
N LYS A 174 8.37 15.89 11.48
CA LYS A 174 9.66 16.57 11.43
C LYS A 174 10.65 15.85 10.54
N ILE A 175 11.65 16.60 10.09
CA ILE A 175 12.85 16.05 9.47
C ILE A 175 13.94 15.97 10.53
N VAL A 176 14.54 14.80 10.70
CA VAL A 176 15.61 14.54 11.67
C VAL A 176 16.86 14.01 10.98
N ASN A 177 18.01 14.19 11.63
CA ASN A 177 19.24 13.52 11.23
C ASN A 177 19.20 12.07 11.72
N TYR A 178 19.59 11.15 10.85
CA TYR A 178 19.67 9.72 11.12
C TYR A 178 21.06 9.22 10.75
N THR A 179 21.74 8.56 11.68
CA THR A 179 23.04 7.93 11.46
C THR A 179 22.84 6.52 10.96
N VAL A 180 23.33 6.23 9.76
CA VAL A 180 23.18 4.91 9.12
C VAL A 180 23.99 3.86 9.89
N PRO A 181 23.33 2.80 10.42
CA PRO A 181 24.01 1.87 11.33
C PRO A 181 24.95 0.88 10.61
N LYS A 182 24.69 0.62 9.33
CA LYS A 182 25.49 -0.28 8.49
C LYS A 182 25.34 0.07 7.02
N ALA A 183 26.32 -0.30 6.21
CA ALA A 183 26.25 -0.12 4.77
C ALA A 183 25.02 -0.85 4.18
N GLN A 184 24.22 -0.14 3.39
CA GLN A 184 23.01 -0.66 2.76
C GLN A 184 22.51 0.28 1.65
N SER A 185 21.56 -0.16 0.83
CA SER A 185 20.88 0.74 -0.11
C SER A 185 19.88 1.66 0.60
N LEU A 186 19.62 2.82 0.01
CA LEU A 186 18.57 3.74 0.48
C LEU A 186 17.20 3.05 0.49
N SER A 187 16.90 2.25 -0.54
CA SER A 187 15.69 1.40 -0.59
C SER A 187 15.53 0.49 0.63
N LYS A 188 16.60 -0.17 1.05
CA LYS A 188 16.58 -1.06 2.22
C LYS A 188 16.35 -0.28 3.51
N LEU A 189 17.01 0.86 3.67
CA LEU A 189 16.79 1.74 4.83
C LEU A 189 15.35 2.26 4.86
N ALA A 190 14.83 2.74 3.73
CA ALA A 190 13.47 3.26 3.60
C ALA A 190 12.44 2.20 4.01
N LYS A 191 12.59 0.96 3.53
CA LYS A 191 11.73 -0.17 3.91
C LYS A 191 11.83 -0.49 5.41
N THR A 192 13.03 -0.47 6.00
CA THR A 192 13.21 -0.68 7.45
C THR A 192 12.58 0.43 8.30
N LEU A 193 12.54 1.66 7.79
CA LEU A 193 11.93 2.79 8.48
C LEU A 193 10.45 3.00 8.12
N HIS A 194 9.89 2.19 7.22
CA HIS A 194 8.55 2.36 6.67
C HIS A 194 8.34 3.75 6.04
N LEU A 195 9.34 4.23 5.29
CA LEU A 195 9.36 5.52 4.60
C LEU A 195 9.47 5.35 3.08
N SER A 196 9.12 6.40 2.34
CA SER A 196 9.33 6.46 0.88
C SER A 196 10.81 6.66 0.55
N GLU A 197 11.41 5.73 -0.22
CA GLU A 197 12.77 5.92 -0.75
C GLU A 197 12.87 7.19 -1.60
N TYR A 198 11.83 7.46 -2.39
CA TYR A 198 11.77 8.60 -3.30
C TYR A 198 11.82 9.92 -2.52
N MET A 199 10.99 10.06 -1.48
CA MET A 199 11.00 11.27 -0.63
C MET A 199 12.33 11.42 0.12
N LEU A 200 12.93 10.32 0.60
CA LEU A 200 14.25 10.37 1.23
C LEU A 200 15.34 10.82 0.24
N ALA A 201 15.27 10.38 -1.01
CA ALA A 201 16.18 10.83 -2.05
C ALA A 201 16.03 12.33 -2.31
N GLU A 202 14.80 12.83 -2.45
CA GLU A 202 14.51 14.26 -2.66
C GLU A 202 15.06 15.15 -1.53
N ILE A 203 14.75 14.82 -0.28
CA ILE A 203 15.14 15.65 0.90
C ILE A 203 16.66 15.72 1.06
N ASN A 204 17.38 14.70 0.58
CA ASN A 204 18.84 14.65 0.62
C ASN A 204 19.50 15.10 -0.70
N GLY A 205 18.74 15.52 -1.71
CA GLY A 205 19.27 15.96 -3.01
C GLY A 205 19.93 14.84 -3.81
N TRP A 206 19.40 13.62 -3.71
CA TRP A 206 19.93 12.41 -4.32
C TRP A 206 19.01 11.82 -5.36
N ARG A 207 19.57 10.92 -6.18
CA ARG A 207 18.79 10.02 -7.02
C ARG A 207 18.36 8.80 -6.22
N VAL A 208 17.19 8.27 -6.55
CA VAL A 208 16.68 7.01 -5.98
C VAL A 208 17.66 5.86 -6.33
N GLY A 209 17.84 4.90 -5.42
CA GLY A 209 18.79 3.79 -5.58
C GLY A 209 20.20 4.08 -5.05
N LYS A 210 20.41 5.18 -4.30
CA LYS A 210 21.70 5.51 -3.69
C LYS A 210 22.16 4.43 -2.69
N SER A 211 23.45 4.12 -2.68
CA SER A 211 24.11 3.33 -1.62
C SER A 211 24.56 4.22 -0.47
N LEU A 212 24.41 3.72 0.76
CA LEU A 212 24.78 4.37 2.00
C LEU A 212 25.88 3.57 2.71
N SER A 213 26.80 4.30 3.35
CA SER A 213 27.85 3.74 4.21
C SER A 213 27.43 3.78 5.68
N ALA A 214 28.04 2.92 6.50
CA ALA A 214 27.88 3.02 7.95
C ALA A 214 28.46 4.36 8.44
N GLY A 215 27.73 5.04 9.33
CA GLY A 215 28.11 6.35 9.86
C GLY A 215 27.66 7.56 9.01
N ASP A 216 27.12 7.34 7.80
CA ASP A 216 26.51 8.43 7.03
C ASP A 216 25.40 9.09 7.86
N VAL A 217 25.40 10.42 7.92
CA VAL A 217 24.30 11.19 8.53
C VAL A 217 23.41 11.69 7.42
N ILE A 218 22.16 11.24 7.41
CA ILE A 218 21.17 11.57 6.39
C ILE A 218 19.95 12.24 7.01
N LYS A 219 19.19 13.00 6.23
CA LYS A 219 17.88 13.51 6.65
C LYS A 219 16.80 12.45 6.41
N VAL A 220 15.95 12.22 7.41
CA VAL A 220 14.76 11.36 7.29
C VAL A 220 13.53 12.08 7.85
N THR A 221 12.35 11.77 7.33
CA THR A 221 11.08 12.21 7.91
C THR A 221 10.67 11.31 9.07
N SER A 222 9.90 11.84 10.03
CA SER A 222 9.36 11.05 11.15
C SER A 222 8.19 10.13 10.75
N ALA A 223 7.57 10.39 9.59
CA ALA A 223 6.48 9.62 9.01
C ALA A 223 6.60 9.59 7.48
N TYR A 224 5.89 8.65 6.84
CA TYR A 224 5.92 8.45 5.38
C TYR A 224 5.53 9.72 4.60
N GLY A 225 4.55 10.47 5.10
CA GLY A 225 4.11 11.76 4.59
C GLY A 225 3.64 12.66 5.72
N LYS A 226 3.46 13.95 5.43
CA LYS A 226 2.98 14.92 6.44
C LYS A 226 1.50 14.73 6.77
N THR A 227 0.71 14.48 5.75
CA THR A 227 -0.71 14.13 5.88
C THR A 227 -1.04 13.01 4.91
N SER A 228 -1.99 12.16 5.29
CA SER A 228 -2.49 11.09 4.43
C SER A 228 -4.00 10.91 4.58
N ILE A 229 -4.65 10.48 3.51
CA ILE A 229 -6.05 10.06 3.50
C ILE A 229 -6.11 8.66 2.92
N PHE A 230 -6.79 7.75 3.61
CA PHE A 230 -7.07 6.40 3.14
C PHE A 230 -8.57 6.14 3.09
N TYR A 231 -9.03 5.48 2.03
CA TYR A 231 -10.38 4.89 2.00
C TYR A 231 -10.28 3.38 2.10
N ILE A 232 -10.87 2.83 3.16
CA ILE A 232 -10.90 1.39 3.42
C ILE A 232 -12.31 0.88 3.08
N ASP A 233 -12.43 0.02 2.07
CA ASP A 233 -13.72 -0.56 1.66
C ASP A 233 -14.35 -1.32 2.82
N LYS A 234 -15.59 -0.99 3.20
CA LYS A 234 -16.24 -1.65 4.35
C LYS A 234 -16.55 -3.12 4.11
N SER A 235 -16.64 -3.55 2.85
CA SER A 235 -16.99 -4.93 2.51
C SER A 235 -15.79 -5.86 2.52
N THR A 236 -14.67 -5.41 1.97
CA THR A 236 -13.44 -6.21 1.81
C THR A 236 -12.33 -5.83 2.78
N TYR A 237 -12.45 -4.68 3.44
CA TYR A 237 -11.40 -4.05 4.24
C TYR A 237 -10.13 -3.72 3.46
N LEU A 238 -10.17 -3.65 2.13
CA LEU A 238 -9.01 -3.24 1.34
C LEU A 238 -8.81 -1.72 1.34
N PRO A 239 -7.55 -1.22 1.37
CA PRO A 239 -7.26 0.19 1.16
C PRO A 239 -7.34 0.52 -0.34
N ILE A 240 -8.51 0.95 -0.80
CA ILE A 240 -8.79 1.15 -2.23
C ILE A 240 -8.46 2.57 -2.74
N TYR A 241 -8.08 3.46 -1.82
CA TYR A 241 -7.63 4.80 -2.13
C TYR A 241 -6.59 5.24 -1.11
N GLN A 242 -5.55 5.90 -1.58
CA GLN A 242 -4.66 6.68 -0.74
C GLN A 242 -4.32 8.02 -1.40
N ARG A 243 -4.12 9.04 -0.57
CA ARG A 243 -3.55 10.33 -0.95
C ARG A 243 -2.59 10.77 0.12
N ILE A 244 -1.36 11.09 -0.26
CA ILE A 244 -0.27 11.41 0.66
C ILE A 244 0.37 12.73 0.25
N THR A 245 0.67 13.58 1.24
CA THR A 245 1.42 14.82 1.03
C THR A 245 2.86 14.70 1.51
N ASP A 246 3.76 15.44 0.87
CA ASP A 246 5.16 15.52 1.26
C ASP A 246 5.37 16.32 2.55
N HIS A 247 6.64 16.44 2.95
CA HIS A 247 7.07 17.24 4.10
C HIS A 247 6.71 18.74 4.04
N LYS A 248 6.43 19.29 2.84
CA LYS A 248 6.00 20.67 2.63
C LYS A 248 4.47 20.82 2.66
N GLY A 249 3.72 19.72 2.59
CA GLY A 249 2.26 19.70 2.49
C GLY A 249 1.73 19.70 1.06
N ASN A 250 2.59 19.54 0.06
CA ASN A 250 2.19 19.40 -1.34
C ASN A 250 1.80 17.95 -1.62
N LEU A 251 0.93 17.73 -2.62
CA LEU A 251 0.63 16.37 -3.09
C LEU A 251 1.93 15.66 -3.48
N PHE A 252 2.10 14.45 -2.99
CA PHE A 252 3.24 13.58 -3.28
C PHE A 252 2.80 12.37 -4.09
N GLU A 253 1.76 11.68 -3.64
CA GLU A 253 1.16 10.58 -4.40
C GLU A 253 -0.33 10.43 -4.10
N GLU A 254 -1.09 9.97 -5.09
CA GLU A 254 -2.48 9.57 -4.98
C GLU A 254 -2.72 8.31 -5.80
N TYR A 255 -3.22 7.25 -5.15
CA TYR A 255 -3.53 5.97 -5.79
C TYR A 255 -5.00 5.62 -5.66
N LYS A 256 -5.56 5.06 -6.73
CA LYS A 256 -6.96 4.63 -6.83
C LYS A 256 -6.99 3.20 -7.35
N PHE A 257 -7.52 2.28 -6.55
CA PHE A 257 -7.70 0.89 -6.92
C PHE A 257 -9.16 0.65 -7.32
N THR A 258 -9.36 0.08 -8.50
CA THR A 258 -10.68 -0.24 -9.08
C THR A 258 -10.65 -1.64 -9.71
N ASN A 259 -11.80 -2.17 -10.12
CA ASN A 259 -11.91 -3.51 -10.73
C ASN A 259 -11.24 -4.63 -9.92
N ILE A 260 -11.33 -4.54 -8.58
CA ILE A 260 -10.61 -5.41 -7.67
C ILE A 260 -11.28 -6.80 -7.60
N VAL A 261 -10.49 -7.84 -7.81
CA VAL A 261 -10.83 -9.23 -7.52
C VAL A 261 -9.88 -9.73 -6.44
N VAL A 262 -10.46 -10.20 -5.32
CA VAL A 262 -9.75 -10.80 -4.19
C VAL A 262 -9.68 -12.31 -4.40
N ASP A 263 -8.52 -12.90 -4.12
CA ASP A 263 -8.25 -14.33 -4.27
C ASP A 263 -8.68 -14.92 -5.64
N PRO A 264 -8.29 -14.27 -6.75
CA PRO A 264 -8.58 -14.82 -8.07
C PRO A 264 -7.88 -16.17 -8.25
N SER A 265 -8.59 -17.12 -8.85
CA SER A 265 -8.01 -18.41 -9.24
C SER A 265 -7.07 -18.24 -10.45
N PHE A 266 -5.82 -17.83 -10.19
CA PHE A 266 -4.82 -17.69 -11.24
C PHE A 266 -4.42 -19.04 -11.82
N SER A 267 -4.32 -19.08 -13.15
CA SER A 267 -3.75 -20.19 -13.90
C SER A 267 -2.25 -19.97 -14.15
N SER A 268 -1.53 -21.01 -14.55
CA SER A 268 -0.15 -20.86 -15.02
C SER A 268 -0.02 -19.90 -16.21
N SER A 269 -1.06 -19.81 -17.04
CA SER A 269 -1.09 -18.89 -18.18
C SER A 269 -1.11 -17.42 -17.76
N ASP A 270 -1.66 -17.08 -16.59
CA ASP A 270 -1.70 -15.69 -16.11
C ASP A 270 -0.31 -15.09 -15.86
N PHE A 271 0.69 -15.96 -15.67
CA PHE A 271 2.07 -15.58 -15.44
C PHE A 271 3.04 -16.24 -16.44
N SER A 272 2.58 -16.40 -17.69
CA SER A 272 3.37 -16.91 -18.81
C SER A 272 3.44 -15.89 -19.94
N GLU A 273 4.59 -15.83 -20.63
CA GLU A 273 4.74 -15.04 -21.86
C GLU A 273 3.91 -15.60 -23.02
N ASP A 274 3.51 -16.87 -22.97
CA ASP A 274 2.68 -17.52 -24.00
C ASP A 274 1.17 -17.20 -23.85
N ASN A 275 0.78 -16.36 -22.89
CA ASN A 275 -0.61 -15.97 -22.73
C ASN A 275 -1.09 -15.20 -23.96
N PRO A 276 -2.12 -15.66 -24.68
CA PRO A 276 -2.58 -15.02 -25.91
C PRO A 276 -3.19 -13.63 -25.70
N LYS A 277 -3.42 -13.21 -24.44
CA LYS A 277 -3.88 -11.87 -24.08
C LYS A 277 -2.73 -10.86 -23.90
N TYR A 278 -1.48 -11.33 -23.84
CA TYR A 278 -0.30 -10.52 -23.61
C TYR A 278 0.48 -10.33 -24.92
N SER A 279 1.35 -9.32 -24.98
CA SER A 279 2.06 -8.94 -26.22
C SER A 279 3.54 -9.36 -26.24
N PHE A 280 3.94 -10.38 -25.46
CA PHE A 280 5.34 -10.81 -25.28
C PHE A 280 5.94 -11.56 -26.48
#